data_AF-A0AAE1LVM8-F1
#
_entry.id   AF-A0AAE1LVM8-F1
#
_cell.length_a   1.000
_cell.length_b   1.000
_cell.length_c   1.000
_cell.angle_alpha   90.00
_cell.angle_beta   90.00
_cell.angle_gamma   90.00
#
_symmetry.space_group_name_H-M   'P 1'
#
loop_
_entity.id
_entity.type
_entity.pdbx_description
1 polymer ?
#
loop_
_entity_poly.entity_id
_entity_poly.type
_entity_poly.pdbx_seq_one_letter_code
_entity_poly.pdbx_strand_id
1 'polypeptide(L)'
;MFFVFIDLALDDQAQELRAYLKSLGAEISTEKSPKGIEDDLHKIIGVCDTCFKDAPEQEIESVLNGIVSMLVTIPLERAENLVLAFSEKLTKATGQNLKMITLRV
;
A
#
# COMPACT_ATOMS: atom_id res chain seq x y z
N MET A 1 11.44 11.07 8.92
CA MET A 1 10.19 11.84 9.07
C MET A 1 9.07 10.81 9.02
N PHE A 2 8.39 10.59 10.14
CA PHE A 2 7.33 9.58 10.22
C PHE A 2 6.13 10.05 9.41
N PHE A 3 5.65 9.25 8.47
CA PHE A 3 4.38 9.48 7.79
C PHE A 3 3.27 9.29 8.82
N VAL A 4 2.72 10.38 9.35
CA VAL A 4 1.52 10.34 10.18
C VAL A 4 0.34 10.14 9.24
N PHE A 5 -0.05 8.88 9.03
CA PHE A 5 -1.06 8.47 8.04
C PHE A 5 -2.52 8.76 8.44
N ILE A 6 -2.81 9.36 9.60
CA ILE A 6 -4.20 9.45 10.10
C ILE A 6 -4.86 10.83 9.85
N ASP A 7 -4.08 11.90 9.63
CA ASP A 7 -4.62 13.27 9.54
C ASP A 7 -4.96 13.73 8.11
N LEU A 8 -4.69 12.91 7.08
CA LEU A 8 -4.99 13.22 5.68
C LEU A 8 -6.30 12.55 5.23
N ALA A 9 -7.02 13.21 4.32
CA ALA A 9 -8.16 12.58 3.64
C ALA A 9 -7.68 11.33 2.87
N LEU A 10 -8.51 10.28 2.84
CA LEU A 10 -8.16 8.98 2.27
C LEU A 10 -7.67 9.08 0.81
N ASP A 11 -8.30 9.93 0.01
CA ASP A 11 -7.90 10.16 -1.38
C ASP A 11 -6.50 10.77 -1.48
N ASP A 12 -6.11 11.62 -0.55
CA ASP A 12 -4.82 12.30 -0.57
C ASP A 12 -3.70 11.34 -0.12
N GLN A 13 -3.97 10.50 0.90
CA GLN A 13 -3.08 9.40 1.26
C GLN A 13 -2.81 8.46 0.08
N ALA A 14 -3.87 8.09 -0.64
CA ALA A 14 -3.73 7.25 -1.83
C ALA A 14 -2.88 7.92 -2.92
N GLN A 15 -3.02 9.24 -3.12
CA GLN A 15 -2.18 9.96 -4.10
C GLN A 15 -0.72 10.04 -3.69
N GLU A 16 -0.43 10.34 -2.42
CA GLU A 16 0.95 10.36 -1.92
C GLU A 16 1.60 8.99 -2.12
N LEU A 17 0.89 7.91 -1.79
CA LEU A 17 1.41 6.57 -1.94
C LEU A 17 1.65 6.20 -3.42
N ARG A 18 0.78 6.65 -4.33
CA ARG A 18 0.99 6.46 -5.79
C ARG A 18 2.22 7.21 -6.27
N ALA A 19 2.39 8.46 -5.85
CA ALA A 19 3.55 9.27 -6.21
C ALA A 19 4.86 8.63 -5.69
N TYR A 20 4.84 8.15 -4.44
CA TYR A 20 5.96 7.43 -3.85
C TYR A 20 6.29 6.15 -4.62
N LEU A 21 5.32 5.26 -4.83
CA LEU A 21 5.54 4.01 -5.57
C LEU A 21 6.01 4.29 -7.00
N LYS A 22 5.48 5.33 -7.66
CA LYS A 22 5.96 5.78 -8.98
C LYS A 22 7.43 6.20 -8.94
N SER A 23 7.85 6.91 -7.88
CA SER A 23 9.25 7.33 -7.72
C SER A 23 10.22 6.16 -7.53
N LEU A 24 9.72 5.02 -7.02
CA LEU A 24 10.44 3.76 -6.93
C LEU A 24 10.43 2.94 -8.24
N GLY A 25 9.81 3.46 -9.30
CA GLY A 25 9.74 2.81 -10.61
C GLY A 25 8.51 1.92 -10.82
N ALA A 26 7.48 2.00 -9.97
CA ALA A 26 6.26 1.23 -10.16
C ALA A 26 5.49 1.68 -11.42
N GLU A 27 4.90 0.72 -12.14
CA GLU A 27 4.01 0.96 -13.26
C GLU A 27 2.60 1.37 -12.79
N ILE A 28 2.50 2.56 -12.20
CA ILE A 28 1.24 3.14 -11.73
C ILE A 28 1.04 4.55 -12.28
N SER A 29 -0.21 4.99 -12.42
CA SER A 29 -0.53 6.39 -12.74
C SER A 29 -0.47 7.24 -11.48
N THR A 30 0.01 8.48 -11.59
CA THR A 30 -0.03 9.47 -10.50
C THR A 30 -1.38 10.16 -10.37
N GLU A 31 -2.34 9.87 -11.24
CA GLU A 31 -3.69 10.45 -11.19
C GLU A 31 -4.65 9.57 -10.39
N LYS A 32 -5.64 10.20 -9.74
CA LYS A 32 -6.79 9.53 -9.08
C LYS A 32 -7.57 8.70 -10.09
N SER A 33 -8.06 7.54 -9.67
CA SER A 33 -8.93 6.73 -10.51
C SER A 33 -10.31 7.38 -10.63
N PRO A 34 -10.89 7.47 -11.85
CA PRO A 34 -12.28 7.89 -12.00
C PRO A 34 -13.27 6.90 -11.39
N LYS A 35 -12.83 5.69 -11.02
CA LYS A 35 -13.65 4.64 -10.37
C LYS A 35 -13.67 4.75 -8.84
N GLY A 36 -12.97 5.73 -8.28
CA GLY A 36 -12.92 5.98 -6.85
C GLY A 36 -11.86 5.18 -6.09
N ILE A 37 -11.87 5.33 -4.76
CA ILE A 37 -10.78 4.91 -3.87
C ILE A 37 -10.48 3.41 -3.88
N GLU A 38 -11.49 2.56 -4.06
CA GLU A 38 -11.28 1.11 -4.11
C GLU A 38 -10.39 0.70 -5.28
N ASP A 39 -10.63 1.27 -6.47
CA ASP A 39 -9.82 0.99 -7.65
C ASP A 39 -8.41 1.59 -7.49
N ASP A 40 -8.29 2.73 -6.81
CA ASP A 40 -6.98 3.28 -6.48
C ASP A 40 -6.18 2.39 -5.54
N LEU A 41 -6.79 1.88 -4.47
CA LEU A 41 -6.14 0.92 -3.56
C LEU A 41 -5.82 -0.39 -4.26
N HIS A 42 -6.71 -0.89 -5.13
CA HIS A 42 -6.43 -2.11 -5.89
C HIS A 42 -5.19 -1.96 -6.76
N LYS A 43 -5.02 -0.82 -7.44
CA LYS A 43 -3.83 -0.50 -8.23
C LYS A 43 -2.58 -0.35 -7.37
N ILE A 44 -2.69 0.33 -6.23
CA ILE A 44 -1.59 0.49 -5.26
C ILE A 44 -1.11 -0.88 -4.77
N ILE A 45 -2.02 -1.73 -4.29
CA ILE A 45 -1.72 -3.10 -3.84
C ILE A 45 -1.07 -3.90 -4.97
N GLY A 46 -1.55 -3.73 -6.21
CA GLY A 46 -1.01 -4.39 -7.39
C GLY A 46 0.48 -4.15 -7.63
N VAL A 47 1.05 -3.05 -7.12
CA VAL A 47 2.44 -2.65 -7.36
C VAL A 47 3.24 -2.35 -6.08
N CYS A 48 2.66 -2.54 -4.89
CA CYS A 48 3.29 -2.15 -3.62
C CYS A 48 4.59 -2.91 -3.34
N ASP A 49 4.74 -4.12 -3.88
CA ASP A 49 5.96 -4.92 -3.85
C ASP A 49 7.17 -4.24 -4.51
N THR A 50 6.96 -3.17 -5.28
CA THR A 50 8.05 -2.34 -5.81
C THR A 50 8.89 -1.74 -4.67
N CYS A 51 8.29 -1.44 -3.50
CA CYS A 51 9.04 -0.93 -2.36
C CYS A 51 9.90 -1.98 -1.66
N PHE A 52 9.76 -3.26 -1.98
CA PHE A 52 10.58 -4.32 -1.37
C PHE A 52 12.01 -4.35 -1.91
N LYS A 53 12.29 -3.61 -2.98
CA LYS A 53 13.61 -3.55 -3.62
C LYS A 53 14.43 -2.43 -3.00
N ASP A 54 15.55 -2.79 -2.38
CA ASP A 54 16.59 -1.87 -1.89
C ASP A 54 16.14 -0.78 -0.89
N ALA A 55 14.95 -0.91 -0.30
CA ALA A 55 14.45 0.00 0.73
C ALA A 55 14.78 -0.50 2.16
N PRO A 56 15.00 0.41 3.13
CA PRO A 56 15.09 0.05 4.54
C PRO A 56 13.82 -0.64 5.03
N GLU A 57 13.97 -1.61 5.94
CA GLU A 57 12.83 -2.37 6.51
C GLU A 57 11.74 -1.45 7.08
N GLN A 58 12.15 -0.37 7.73
CA GLN A 58 11.23 0.61 8.33
C GLN A 58 10.39 1.36 7.28
N GLU A 59 10.94 1.62 6.09
CA GLU A 59 10.20 2.26 5.00
C GLU A 59 9.17 1.29 4.41
N ILE A 60 9.56 0.03 4.21
CA ILE A 60 8.65 -1.03 3.76
C ILE A 60 7.51 -1.19 4.76
N GLU A 61 7.81 -1.31 6.06
CA GLU A 61 6.82 -1.42 7.12
C GLU A 61 5.87 -0.21 7.13
N SER A 62 6.41 1.01 6.95
CA SER A 62 5.60 2.24 6.89
C SER A 62 4.63 2.24 5.71
N VAL A 63 5.07 1.78 4.54
CA VAL A 63 4.22 1.66 3.33
C VAL A 63 3.09 0.66 3.56
N LEU A 64 3.42 -0.52 4.09
CA LEU A 64 2.43 -1.57 4.34
C LEU A 64 1.42 -1.14 5.40
N ASN A 65 1.87 -0.50 6.49
CA ASN A 65 1.00 0.07 7.52
C ASN A 65 0.08 1.17 6.96
N GLY A 66 0.58 1.99 6.02
CA GLY A 66 -0.24 2.97 5.31
C GLY A 66 -1.36 2.31 4.51
N ILE A 67 -1.08 1.20 3.80
CA ILE A 67 -2.09 0.44 3.07
C ILE A 67 -3.13 -0.15 4.04
N VAL A 68 -2.70 -0.76 5.14
CA VAL A 68 -3.61 -1.31 6.18
C VAL A 68 -4.48 -0.21 6.77
N SER A 69 -3.91 0.94 7.11
CA SER A 69 -4.63 2.10 7.64
C SER A 69 -5.73 2.57 6.67
N MET A 70 -5.47 2.58 5.37
CA MET A 70 -6.50 2.91 4.38
C MET A 70 -7.57 1.82 4.27
N LEU A 71 -7.18 0.54 4.28
CA LEU A 71 -8.13 -0.58 4.19
C LEU A 71 -9.12 -0.59 5.37
N VAL A 72 -8.69 -0.28 6.59
CA VAL A 72 -9.58 -0.25 7.77
C VAL A 72 -10.58 0.89 7.76
N THR A 73 -10.37 1.92 6.93
CA THR A 73 -11.34 3.04 6.77
C THR A 73 -12.46 2.73 5.78
N ILE A 74 -12.31 1.67 4.98
CA ILE A 74 -13.31 1.26 4.00
C ILE A 74 -14.32 0.31 4.66
N PRO A 75 -15.63 0.44 4.37
CA PRO A 75 -16.62 -0.53 4.84
C PRO A 75 -16.25 -1.97 4.46
N LEU A 76 -16.42 -2.90 5.40
CA LEU A 76 -15.92 -4.26 5.28
C LEU A 76 -16.36 -4.94 3.98
N GLU A 77 -17.62 -4.77 3.58
CA GLU A 77 -18.22 -5.37 2.39
C GLU A 77 -17.51 -4.96 1.09
N ARG A 78 -16.88 -3.78 1.09
CA ARG A 78 -16.12 -3.23 -0.04
C ARG A 78 -14.63 -3.56 0.08
N ALA A 79 -14.13 -3.77 1.30
CA ALA A 79 -12.73 -4.02 1.57
C ALA A 79 -12.30 -5.49 1.39
N GLU A 80 -13.21 -6.47 1.50
CA GLU A 80 -12.88 -7.91 1.48
C GLU A 80 -11.94 -8.31 0.33
N ASN A 81 -12.27 -7.95 -0.91
CA ASN A 81 -11.46 -8.28 -2.08
C ASN A 81 -10.09 -7.57 -2.06
N LEU A 82 -10.02 -6.36 -1.50
CA LEU A 82 -8.77 -5.60 -1.37
C LEU A 82 -7.87 -6.21 -0.30
N VAL A 83 -8.44 -6.62 0.84
CA VAL A 83 -7.74 -7.31 1.92
C VAL A 83 -7.16 -8.64 1.42
N LEU A 84 -7.93 -9.40 0.65
CA LEU A 84 -7.45 -10.65 0.04
C LEU A 84 -6.29 -10.39 -0.93
N ALA A 85 -6.44 -9.42 -1.85
CA ALA A 85 -5.40 -9.05 -2.80
C ALA A 85 -4.10 -8.60 -2.09
N PHE A 86 -4.23 -7.82 -1.01
CA PHE A 86 -3.09 -7.37 -0.22
C PHE A 86 -2.42 -8.54 0.51
N SER A 87 -3.21 -9.42 1.13
CA SER A 87 -2.70 -10.64 1.78
C SER A 87 -1.92 -11.53 0.81
N GLU A 88 -2.41 -11.69 -0.42
CA GLU A 88 -1.68 -12.40 -1.47
C GLU A 88 -0.33 -11.74 -1.82
N LYS A 89 -0.26 -10.41 -1.81
CA LYS A 89 1.00 -9.69 -2.04
C LYS A 89 2.00 -9.94 -0.91
N LEU A 90 1.55 -9.92 0.34
CA LEU A 90 2.39 -10.18 1.50
C LEU A 90 2.95 -11.62 1.48
N THR A 91 2.13 -12.62 1.15
CA THR A 91 2.57 -14.03 1.11
C THR A 91 3.58 -14.32 -0.01
N LYS A 92 3.55 -13.54 -1.10
CA LYS A 92 4.49 -13.67 -2.24
C LYS A 92 5.82 -12.93 -2.00
N ALA A 93 5.92 -12.11 -0.95
CA ALA A 93 7.15 -11.39 -0.60
C ALA A 93 8.24 -12.38 -0.14
N THR A 94 9.20 -12.67 -1.02
CA THR A 94 10.23 -13.68 -0.80
C THR A 94 11.58 -13.03 -0.47
N GLY A 95 11.83 -12.83 0.83
CA GLY A 95 13.11 -12.40 1.40
C GLY A 95 13.13 -12.64 2.90
N GLN A 96 14.28 -13.03 3.49
CA GLN A 96 14.36 -13.37 4.92
C GLN A 96 13.84 -12.24 5.83
N ASN A 97 14.16 -10.99 5.48
CA ASN A 97 13.73 -9.82 6.25
C ASN A 97 12.29 -9.40 5.94
N LEU A 98 11.88 -9.51 4.67
CA LEU A 98 10.51 -9.21 4.23
C LEU A 98 9.48 -10.08 4.96
N LYS A 99 9.77 -11.36 5.17
CA LYS A 99 8.87 -12.27 5.91
C LYS A 99 8.56 -11.78 7.33
N MET A 100 9.57 -11.23 8.03
CA MET A 100 9.37 -10.72 9.39
C MET A 100 8.57 -9.43 9.39
N ILE A 101 8.80 -8.56 8.41
CA ILE A 101 8.07 -7.30 8.25
C ILE A 101 6.59 -7.59 7.94
N THR A 102 6.31 -8.48 6.98
CA THR A 102 4.93 -8.81 6.59
C THR A 102 4.10 -9.45 7.69
N LEU A 103 4.73 -9.98 8.76
CA LEU A 103 4.05 -10.54 9.93
C LEU A 103 3.76 -9.50 11.03
N ARG A 104 4.40 -8.32 10.97
CA ARG A 104 4.20 -7.23 11.94
C ARG A 104 3.07 -6.28 11.56
N VAL A 105 2.67 -6.34 10.29
CA VAL A 105 1.64 -5.50 9.67
C VAL A 105 0.29 -6.21 9.66
#